data_AF-A0A402BX90-F1
#
_entry.id   AF-A0A402BX90-F1
#
_cell.length_a   1.000
_cell.length_b   1.000
_cell.length_c   1.000
_cell.angle_alpha   90.00
_cell.angle_beta   90.00
_cell.angle_gamma   90.00
#
_symmetry.space_group_name_H-M   'P 1'
#
loop_
_entity.id
_entity.type
_entity.pdbx_description
1 polymer ?
#
loop_
_entity_poly.entity_id
_entity_poly.type
_entity_poly.pdbx_seq_one_letter_code
_entity_poly.pdbx_strand_id
1 'polypeptide(L)'
;MPICKNCGNSYSFGSSAVPPSAPTANGLVSGIVGQFNQQSKVVSINSMGATKASIRQAVDNPHQYFDTCIRCGGQDIDWGSSAE
;
A
#
# COMPACT_ATOMS: atom_id res chain seq x y z
N MET A 1 12.55 2.25 3.02
CA MET A 1 11.64 1.10 2.72
C MET A 1 10.45 1.20 3.63
N PRO A 2 9.22 1.05 3.15
CA PRO A 2 8.07 1.08 4.03
C PRO A 2 8.14 -0.10 5.01
N ILE A 3 8.05 0.20 6.29
CA ILE A 3 7.98 -0.76 7.40
C ILE A 3 6.77 -0.37 8.26
N CYS A 4 5.85 -1.29 8.44
CA CYS A 4 4.80 -1.14 9.44
C CYS A 4 5.42 -1.25 10.83
N LYS A 5 5.32 -0.20 11.63
CA LYS A 5 5.84 -0.18 13.00
C LYS A 5 5.02 -1.05 13.95
N ASN A 6 3.80 -1.40 13.56
CA ASN A 6 2.88 -2.17 14.39
C ASN A 6 3.11 -3.69 14.29
N CYS A 7 3.54 -4.21 13.14
CA CYS A 7 3.78 -5.65 12.96
C CYS A 7 5.11 -6.02 12.26
N GLY A 8 5.92 -5.04 11.88
CA GLY A 8 7.19 -5.24 11.18
C GLY A 8 7.05 -5.61 9.70
N ASN A 9 5.83 -5.60 9.13
CA ASN A 9 5.62 -5.88 7.72
C ASN A 9 6.32 -4.83 6.84
N SER A 10 7.14 -5.27 5.91
CA SER A 10 7.90 -4.40 5.01
C SER A 10 7.71 -4.72 3.51
N TYR A 11 6.77 -5.61 3.20
CA TYR A 11 6.65 -6.21 1.87
C TYR A 11 5.40 -5.75 1.13
N SER A 12 4.24 -5.70 1.79
CA SER A 12 2.98 -5.33 1.14
C SER A 12 2.22 -4.28 1.93
N PHE A 13 1.76 -3.24 1.25
CA PHE A 13 0.98 -2.16 1.86
C PHE A 13 -0.24 -1.85 0.99
N GLY A 14 -1.33 -1.49 1.65
CA GLY A 14 -2.59 -1.11 1.06
C GLY A 14 -2.80 0.38 1.13
N SER A 15 -3.78 0.84 0.37
CA SER A 15 -4.23 2.23 0.36
C SER A 15 -5.59 2.39 1.03
N SER A 16 -5.70 3.30 2.01
CA SER A 16 -7.00 3.72 2.51
C SER A 16 -7.70 4.70 1.56
N ALA A 17 -6.95 5.37 0.68
CA ALA A 17 -7.49 6.32 -0.30
C ALA A 17 -8.34 5.65 -1.39
N VAL A 18 -8.17 4.34 -1.61
CA VAL A 18 -8.96 3.56 -2.57
C VAL A 18 -9.80 2.53 -1.82
N PRO A 19 -11.11 2.81 -1.63
CA PRO A 19 -11.99 1.85 -0.97
C PRO A 19 -12.12 0.59 -1.82
N PRO A 20 -12.24 -0.61 -1.20
CA PRO A 20 -12.53 -1.83 -1.94
C PRO A 20 -13.87 -1.71 -2.66
N SER A 21 -13.95 -2.17 -3.91
CA SER A 21 -15.18 -2.08 -4.70
C SER A 21 -16.32 -2.99 -4.21
N ALA A 22 -16.06 -3.90 -3.28
CA ALA A 22 -17.08 -4.75 -2.68
C ALA A 22 -16.96 -4.76 -1.14
N PRO A 23 -17.99 -4.34 -0.39
CA PRO A 23 -18.01 -4.41 1.07
C PRO A 23 -18.17 -5.83 1.63
N THR A 24 -18.36 -6.84 0.77
CA THR A 24 -18.74 -8.19 1.18
C THR A 24 -17.91 -9.25 0.46
N ALA A 25 -17.36 -10.17 1.26
CA ALA A 25 -16.65 -11.40 0.91
C ALA A 25 -15.17 -11.25 0.49
N ASN A 26 -14.25 -11.44 1.44
CA ASN A 26 -12.85 -11.81 1.21
C ASN A 26 -12.00 -10.85 0.37
N GLY A 27 -12.42 -9.59 0.21
CA GLY A 27 -11.69 -8.56 -0.52
C GLY A 27 -10.49 -8.06 0.28
N LEU A 28 -9.41 -7.69 -0.43
CA LEU A 28 -8.29 -6.97 0.16
C LEU A 28 -8.84 -5.76 0.94
N VAL A 29 -8.28 -5.51 2.11
CA VAL A 29 -8.64 -4.39 3.02
C VAL A 29 -8.57 -3.02 2.30
N SER A 30 -7.89 -2.98 1.14
CA SER A 30 -7.73 -1.82 0.27
C SER A 30 -8.00 -2.19 -1.20
N GLY A 31 -8.57 -1.25 -1.97
CA GLY A 31 -8.76 -1.42 -3.41
C GLY A 31 -7.45 -1.43 -4.22
N ILE A 32 -6.34 -1.02 -3.61
CA ILE A 32 -4.97 -1.13 -4.14
C ILE A 32 -4.04 -1.68 -3.06
N VAL A 33 -3.22 -2.65 -3.42
CA VAL A 33 -2.11 -3.19 -2.63
C VAL A 33 -0.82 -3.18 -3.44
N GLY A 34 0.18 -2.48 -2.94
CA GLY A 34 1.52 -2.38 -3.50
C GLY A 34 2.46 -3.33 -2.79
N GLN A 35 3.22 -4.09 -3.55
CA GLN A 35 4.37 -4.87 -3.07
C GLN A 35 5.64 -4.05 -3.27
N PHE A 36 6.47 -4.01 -2.24
CA PHE A 36 7.71 -3.28 -2.18
C PHE A 36 8.88 -4.23 -2.01
N ASN A 37 9.99 -3.91 -2.66
CA ASN A 37 11.26 -4.58 -2.43
C ASN A 37 12.10 -3.88 -1.35
N GLN A 38 13.26 -4.47 -1.04
CA GLN A 38 14.25 -3.93 -0.09
C GLN A 38 14.78 -2.53 -0.47
N GLN A 39 14.58 -2.09 -1.71
CA GLN A 39 14.96 -0.75 -2.19
C GLN A 39 13.80 0.26 -2.09
N SER A 40 12.70 -0.07 -1.40
CA SER A 40 11.50 0.77 -1.31
C SER A 40 10.80 1.01 -2.64
N LYS A 41 11.11 0.23 -3.67
CA LYS A 41 10.47 0.36 -4.98
C LYS A 41 9.27 -0.58 -5.06
N VAL A 42 8.19 -0.05 -5.62
CA VAL A 42 7.01 -0.86 -5.97
C VAL A 42 7.43 -1.87 -7.04
N VAL A 43 7.39 -3.16 -6.70
CA VAL A 43 7.66 -4.25 -7.65
C VAL A 43 6.40 -4.71 -8.35
N SER A 44 5.26 -4.69 -7.64
CA SER A 44 3.97 -5.13 -8.16
C SER A 44 2.86 -4.33 -7.50
N ILE A 45 1.78 -4.06 -8.24
CA ILE A 45 0.53 -3.52 -7.68
C ILE A 45 -0.60 -4.49 -8.00
N ASN A 46 -1.29 -4.92 -6.97
CA ASN A 46 -2.53 -5.65 -7.05
C ASN A 46 -3.69 -4.69 -6.76
N SER A 47 -4.55 -4.45 -7.74
CA SER A 47 -5.69 -3.54 -7.62
C SER A 47 -6.98 -4.29 -7.94
N MET A 48 -7.91 -4.31 -6.99
CA MET A 48 -9.25 -4.85 -7.19
C MET A 48 -10.25 -3.69 -7.24
N GLY A 49 -10.52 -3.21 -8.45
CA GLY A 49 -11.50 -2.15 -8.70
C GLY A 49 -10.93 -0.73 -8.74
N ALA A 50 -9.61 -0.56 -8.62
CA ALA A 50 -8.97 0.73 -8.83
C ALA A 50 -8.80 1.07 -10.31
N THR A 51 -8.97 2.35 -10.66
CA THR A 51 -8.74 2.83 -12.03
C THR A 51 -7.24 2.86 -12.34
N LYS A 52 -6.89 2.67 -13.61
CA LYS A 52 -5.50 2.75 -14.12
C LYS A 52 -4.81 4.09 -13.76
N ALA A 53 -5.58 5.18 -13.64
CA ALA A 53 -5.10 6.46 -13.15
C ALA A 53 -4.66 6.42 -11.68
N SER A 54 -5.49 5.84 -10.79
CA SER A 54 -5.18 5.65 -9.37
C SER A 54 -3.95 4.76 -9.17
N ILE A 55 -3.83 3.69 -9.98
CA ILE A 55 -2.64 2.82 -9.96
C ILE A 55 -1.40 3.64 -10.34
N ARG A 56 -1.44 4.44 -11.41
CA ARG A 56 -0.31 5.30 -11.80
C ARG A 56 0.05 6.30 -10.71
N GLN A 57 -0.93 6.93 -10.09
CA GLN A 57 -0.68 7.88 -9.01
C GLN A 57 -0.07 7.19 -7.77
N ALA A 58 -0.49 5.97 -7.46
CA ALA A 58 0.10 5.17 -6.39
C ALA A 58 1.54 4.72 -6.70
N VAL A 59 1.88 4.46 -7.97
CA VAL A 59 3.28 4.22 -8.39
C VAL A 59 4.12 5.48 -8.29
N ASP A 60 3.56 6.61 -8.72
CA ASP A 60 4.24 7.91 -8.76
C ASP A 60 4.46 8.47 -7.33
N ASN A 61 3.48 8.30 -6.44
CA ASN A 61 3.48 8.81 -5.08
C ASN A 61 3.15 7.69 -4.07
N PRO A 62 4.01 6.66 -3.92
CA PRO A 62 3.70 5.51 -3.07
C PRO A 62 3.54 5.90 -1.60
N HIS A 63 4.30 6.88 -1.10
CA HIS A 63 4.22 7.34 0.28
C HIS A 63 2.86 7.96 0.63
N GLN A 64 2.17 8.54 -0.36
CA GLN A 64 0.87 9.17 -0.15
C GLN A 64 -0.29 8.19 -0.30
N TYR A 65 -0.10 7.12 -1.09
CA TYR A 65 -1.14 6.14 -1.35
C TYR A 65 -1.08 4.94 -0.41
N PHE A 66 0.10 4.47 0.00
CA PHE A 66 0.23 3.23 0.75
C PHE A 66 0.37 3.50 2.26
N ASP A 67 -0.71 3.95 2.87
CA ASP A 67 -0.77 4.30 4.29
C ASP A 67 -1.19 3.14 5.20
N THR A 68 -1.67 2.02 4.65
CA THR A 68 -2.29 0.94 5.44
C THR A 68 -1.48 -0.35 5.36
N CYS A 69 -1.18 -0.97 6.50
CA CYS A 69 -0.58 -2.30 6.52
C CYS A 69 -1.65 -3.38 6.31
N ILE A 70 -1.56 -4.13 5.21
CA ILE A 70 -2.52 -5.23 4.94
C ILE A 70 -2.34 -6.43 5.86
N ARG A 71 -1.26 -6.47 6.65
CA ARG A 71 -0.91 -7.59 7.53
C ARG A 71 -1.56 -7.48 8.90
N CYS A 72 -1.63 -6.27 9.46
CA CYS A 72 -2.22 -6.03 10.78
C CYS A 72 -3.32 -4.95 10.79
N GLY A 73 -3.58 -4.28 9.66
CA GLY A 73 -4.50 -3.15 9.57
C GLY A 73 -3.96 -1.83 10.13
N GLY A 74 -2.73 -1.80 10.66
CA GLY A 74 -2.13 -0.59 11.22
C GLY A 74 -1.75 0.42 10.14
N GLN A 75 -1.93 1.72 10.42
CA GLN A 75 -1.56 2.81 9.51
C GLN A 75 -0.21 3.48 9.85
N ASP A 76 0.50 2.95 10.85
CA ASP A 76 1.81 3.45 11.26
C ASP A 76 2.89 2.82 10.38
N ILE A 77 3.19 3.47 9.25
CA ILE A 77 4.19 3.03 8.27
C ILE A 77 5.35 4.02 8.25
N ASP A 78 6.52 3.51 8.61
CA ASP A 78 7.80 4.18 8.53
C ASP A 78 8.37 3.96 7.14
N TRP A 79 8.47 5.02 6.33
CA TRP A 79 9.00 4.92 4.97
C TRP A 79 10.53 4.92 4.90
N GLY A 80 11.21 5.12 6.04
CA GLY A 80 12.62 5.44 6.12
C GLY A 80 12.88 6.83 5.53
N SER A 81 13.27 7.78 6.36
CA SER A 81 13.75 9.08 5.91
C SER A 81 14.97 8.90 5.01
N SER A 82 14.80 9.09 3.70
CA SER A 82 15.89 9.45 2.77
C SER A 82 15.27 10.33 1.69
N ALA A 83 14.82 11.51 2.13
CA ALA A 83 14.93 12.70 1.34
C ALA A 83 16.33 13.24 1.62
N GLU A 84 17.29 12.92 0.77
CA GLU A 84 18.61 13.56 0.64
C GLU A 84 19.20 13.18 -0.72
#